data_AF-X0RVR6-F1
#
_entry.id   AF-X0RVR6-F1
#
_cell.length_a   1.000
_cell.length_b   1.000
_cell.length_c   1.000
_cell.angle_alpha   90.00
_cell.angle_beta   90.00
_cell.angle_gamma   90.00
#
_symmetry.space_group_name_H-M   'P 1'
#
loop_
_entity.id
_entity.type
_entity.pdbx_description
1 polymer ?
#
loop_
_entity_poly.entity_id
_entity_poly.type
_entity_poly.pdbx_seq_one_letter_code
_entity_poly.pdbx_strand_id
1 'polypeptide(L)'
;GAFAGWWPGSLFDRAVTAVTELLAAIPGLILAMLVVFAIGVRRGQVAFVVALSLVGWGEVAQIVRGHVLTIRNRLYIMAARAVGLSSPSILSRHVLPNLLSTLLALAALEMGAVLLLLGELGFLHIFIGGGRTGFSWATFEVRHYFDVPDWGAMLGSSWRWFRSYPWFPMAPALAFFVAILGFNLFGYGLQRFIERGRFHPSGWSVVRFLLVVALLLLGARALLQNAGIEAQLARLARQFDVDRAWDDIAYLTQPELQGRPSGSDEATKAAAYIVSQFEQAGLTPVTRDESYFQNYIGTRGQVTAAPALEVLGADGKLQLRLTNGVSLDPWQAFNAEGSREAELV
;
A
#
# COMPACT_ATOMS: atom_id res chain seq x y z
N GLY A 1 20.40 -0.05 -20.28
CA GLY A 1 21.66 -0.77 -20.08
C GLY A 1 22.25 -1.35 -21.35
N ALA A 2 21.74 -2.50 -21.81
CA ALA A 2 22.44 -3.29 -22.84
C ALA A 2 22.69 -2.55 -24.18
N PHE A 3 21.68 -1.87 -24.71
CA PHE A 3 21.81 -1.07 -25.93
C PHE A 3 22.76 0.12 -25.77
N ALA A 4 22.66 0.83 -24.64
CA ALA A 4 23.55 1.95 -24.31
C ALA A 4 25.03 1.50 -24.25
N GLY A 5 25.30 0.34 -23.63
CA GLY A 5 26.65 -0.25 -23.60
C GLY A 5 27.13 -0.81 -24.92
N TRP A 6 26.23 -1.22 -25.82
CA TRP A 6 26.61 -1.73 -27.14
C TRP A 6 27.06 -0.61 -28.09
N TRP A 7 26.40 0.55 -28.00
CA TRP A 7 26.72 1.77 -28.76
C TRP A 7 27.22 2.90 -27.82
N PRO A 8 28.41 2.75 -27.22
CA PRO A 8 28.94 3.77 -26.32
C PRO A 8 29.13 5.11 -27.05
N GLY A 9 28.80 6.20 -26.37
CA GLY A 9 28.96 7.57 -26.88
C GLY A 9 27.88 8.02 -27.86
N SER A 10 26.95 7.14 -28.25
CA SER A 10 25.77 7.48 -29.06
C SER A 10 24.85 8.47 -28.34
N LEU A 11 23.99 9.16 -29.10
CA LEU A 11 22.97 10.04 -28.49
C LEU A 11 22.05 9.28 -27.53
N PHE A 12 21.71 8.03 -27.85
CA PHE A 12 20.93 7.17 -26.97
C PHE A 12 21.67 6.83 -25.67
N ASP A 13 22.96 6.47 -25.75
CA ASP A 13 23.79 6.21 -24.58
C ASP A 13 23.89 7.43 -23.66
N ARG A 14 24.14 8.61 -24.24
CA ARG A 14 24.20 9.87 -23.49
C ARG A 14 22.86 10.23 -22.85
N ALA A 15 21.75 10.07 -23.57
CA ALA A 15 20.42 10.36 -23.06
C ALA A 15 20.05 9.43 -21.89
N VAL A 16 20.25 8.11 -22.06
CA VAL A 16 19.98 7.14 -20.98
C VAL A 16 20.86 7.43 -19.77
N THR A 17 22.15 7.65 -19.97
CA THR A 17 23.09 7.93 -18.87
C THR A 17 22.71 9.23 -18.13
N ALA A 18 22.39 10.30 -18.88
CA ALA A 18 21.95 11.57 -18.28
C ALA A 18 20.66 11.44 -17.47
N VAL A 19 19.67 10.67 -17.97
CA VAL A 19 18.44 10.41 -17.21
C VAL A 19 18.75 9.63 -15.94
N THR A 20 19.58 8.59 -16.00
CA THR A 20 19.93 7.80 -14.81
C THR A 20 20.74 8.60 -13.79
N GLU A 21 21.65 9.47 -14.23
CA GLU A 21 22.42 10.36 -13.36
C GLU A 21 21.52 11.40 -12.67
N LEU A 22 20.55 11.95 -13.41
CA LEU A 22 19.57 12.88 -12.85
C LEU A 22 18.70 12.21 -11.77
N LEU A 23 18.24 10.98 -12.02
CA LEU A 23 17.46 10.23 -11.04
C LEU A 23 18.30 9.85 -9.81
N ALA A 24 19.56 9.46 -10.01
CA ALA A 24 20.48 9.09 -8.93
C ALA A 24 20.87 10.29 -8.03
N ALA A 25 20.73 11.52 -8.52
CA ALA A 25 20.94 12.72 -7.71
C ALA A 25 19.86 12.91 -6.63
N ILE A 26 18.69 12.30 -6.79
CA ILE A 26 17.60 12.34 -5.82
C ILE A 26 17.74 11.12 -4.89
N PRO A 27 17.66 11.29 -3.55
CA PRO A 27 17.65 10.16 -2.63
C PRO A 27 16.54 9.15 -2.99
N GLY A 28 16.90 7.87 -3.14
CA GLY A 28 16.00 6.83 -3.64
C GLY A 28 14.67 6.72 -2.89
N LEU A 29 14.69 6.88 -1.57
CA LEU A 29 13.50 6.92 -0.71
C LEU A 29 12.55 8.08 -1.07
N ILE A 30 13.11 9.28 -1.25
CA ILE A 30 12.34 10.47 -1.59
C ILE A 30 11.74 10.31 -3.00
N LEU A 31 12.55 9.83 -3.96
CA LEU A 31 12.08 9.59 -5.31
C LEU A 31 10.96 8.54 -5.34
N ALA A 32 11.11 7.44 -4.61
CA ALA A 32 10.10 6.39 -4.52
C ALA A 32 8.79 6.94 -3.95
N MET A 33 8.87 7.71 -2.85
CA MET A 33 7.71 8.37 -2.26
C MET A 33 7.00 9.30 -3.25
N LEU A 34 7.74 10.17 -3.95
CA LEU A 34 7.19 11.09 -4.94
C LEU A 34 6.47 10.34 -6.07
N VAL A 35 7.08 9.30 -6.62
CA VAL A 35 6.51 8.53 -7.74
C VAL A 35 5.29 7.73 -7.28
N VAL A 36 5.32 7.12 -6.09
CA VAL A 36 4.17 6.42 -5.51
C VAL A 36 2.98 7.38 -5.35
N PHE A 37 3.20 8.58 -4.82
CA PHE A 37 2.15 9.60 -4.70
C PHE A 37 1.65 10.09 -6.06
N ALA A 38 2.55 10.31 -7.02
CA ALA A 38 2.19 10.75 -8.36
C ALA A 38 1.33 9.73 -9.12
N ILE A 39 1.62 8.43 -8.98
CA ILE A 39 0.81 7.35 -9.58
C ILE A 39 -0.53 7.18 -8.83
N GLY A 40 -0.52 7.43 -7.52
CA GLY A 40 -1.66 7.31 -6.64
C GLY A 40 -1.60 6.04 -5.78
N VAL A 41 -1.28 6.21 -4.50
CA VAL A 41 -1.12 5.15 -3.49
C VAL A 41 -2.36 4.22 -3.41
N ARG A 42 -3.56 4.78 -3.64
CA ARG A 42 -4.84 4.05 -3.62
C ARG A 42 -5.00 3.02 -4.73
N ARG A 43 -4.12 3.01 -5.74
CA ARG A 43 -4.08 1.97 -6.79
C ARG A 43 -3.44 0.66 -6.30
N GLY A 44 -3.11 0.55 -5.02
CA GLY A 44 -2.67 -0.71 -4.42
C GLY A 44 -1.25 -1.09 -4.81
N GLN A 45 -1.04 -2.40 -4.92
CA GLN A 45 0.25 -3.02 -5.24
C GLN A 45 0.83 -2.51 -6.57
N VAL A 46 -0.03 -2.24 -7.56
CA VAL A 46 0.40 -1.80 -8.90
C VAL A 46 1.15 -0.47 -8.84
N ALA A 47 0.72 0.47 -7.99
CA ALA A 47 1.40 1.75 -7.84
C ALA A 47 2.85 1.58 -7.35
N PHE A 48 3.04 0.72 -6.34
CA PHE A 48 4.36 0.43 -5.78
C PHE A 48 5.24 -0.32 -6.77
N VAL A 49 4.72 -1.34 -7.46
CA VAL A 49 5.48 -2.08 -8.47
C VAL A 49 6.02 -1.14 -9.55
N VAL A 50 5.17 -0.27 -10.10
CA VAL A 50 5.58 0.68 -11.13
C VAL A 50 6.55 1.72 -10.57
N ALA A 51 6.26 2.29 -9.39
CA ALA A 51 7.12 3.31 -8.80
C ALA A 51 8.52 2.78 -8.48
N LEU A 52 8.62 1.65 -7.77
CA LEU A 52 9.91 1.08 -7.38
C LEU A 52 10.71 0.60 -8.60
N SER A 53 10.04 0.12 -9.65
CA SER A 53 10.69 -0.19 -10.93
C SER A 53 11.27 1.06 -11.59
N LEU A 54 10.54 2.19 -11.56
CA LEU A 54 11.00 3.48 -12.10
C LEU A 54 12.12 4.13 -11.28
N VAL A 55 12.25 3.79 -10.01
CA VAL A 55 13.36 4.26 -9.16
C VAL A 55 14.60 3.40 -9.38
N GLY A 56 14.48 2.07 -9.32
CA GLY A 56 15.63 1.15 -9.35
C GLY A 56 16.23 0.87 -10.73
N TRP A 57 15.51 1.11 -11.84
CA TRP A 57 16.01 0.71 -13.17
C TRP A 57 17.33 1.38 -13.57
N GLY A 58 17.62 2.58 -13.05
CA GLY A 58 18.80 3.36 -13.43
C GLY A 58 20.11 2.68 -13.01
N GLU A 59 20.19 2.24 -11.77
CA GLU A 59 21.34 1.52 -11.22
C GLU A 59 21.60 0.21 -11.99
N VAL A 60 20.56 -0.59 -12.15
CA VAL A 60 20.61 -1.84 -12.94
C VAL A 60 21.04 -1.54 -14.39
N ALA A 61 20.55 -0.47 -15.00
CA ALA A 61 20.92 -0.09 -16.35
C ALA A 61 22.41 0.27 -16.47
N GLN A 62 22.99 0.95 -15.47
CA GLN A 62 24.40 1.31 -15.44
C GLN A 62 25.30 0.10 -15.22
N ILE A 63 24.93 -0.82 -14.32
CA ILE A 63 25.65 -2.09 -14.11
C ILE A 63 25.67 -2.91 -15.41
N VAL A 64 24.50 -3.10 -16.05
CA VAL A 64 24.40 -3.84 -17.31
C VAL A 64 25.21 -3.17 -18.42
N ARG A 65 25.19 -1.83 -18.50
CA ARG A 65 26.01 -1.08 -19.46
C ARG A 65 27.49 -1.38 -19.28
N GLY A 66 27.99 -1.34 -18.04
CA GLY A 66 29.38 -1.69 -17.71
C GLY A 66 29.74 -3.10 -18.18
N HIS A 67 28.91 -4.10 -17.87
CA HIS A 67 29.14 -5.48 -18.32
C HIS A 67 29.16 -5.62 -19.85
N VAL A 68 28.26 -4.92 -20.57
CA VAL A 68 28.27 -4.95 -22.04
C VAL A 68 29.55 -4.35 -22.60
N LEU A 69 30.06 -3.26 -22.04
CA LEU A 69 31.33 -2.67 -22.47
C LEU A 69 32.49 -3.65 -22.32
N THR A 70 32.53 -4.41 -21.23
CA THR A 70 33.52 -5.47 -21.01
C THR A 70 33.36 -6.63 -22.00
N ILE A 71 32.13 -7.13 -22.19
CA ILE A 71 31.84 -8.25 -23.09
C ILE A 71 32.18 -7.90 -24.54
N ARG A 72 31.81 -6.68 -24.97
CA ARG A 72 32.02 -6.16 -26.34
C ARG A 72 33.49 -6.22 -26.76
N ASN A 73 34.42 -6.10 -25.82
CA ASN A 73 35.86 -6.09 -26.07
C ASN A 73 36.51 -7.49 -26.03
N ARG A 74 35.74 -8.58 -25.87
CA ARG A 74 36.28 -9.96 -25.84
C ARG A 74 36.57 -10.50 -27.25
N LEU A 75 37.57 -11.38 -27.35
CA LEU A 75 38.05 -11.98 -28.60
C LEU A 75 36.94 -12.67 -29.42
N TYR A 76 36.03 -13.40 -28.78
CA TYR A 76 34.94 -14.10 -29.48
C TYR A 76 33.93 -13.13 -30.13
N ILE A 77 33.76 -11.92 -29.57
CA ILE A 77 32.93 -10.87 -30.19
C ILE A 77 33.64 -10.30 -31.42
N MET A 78 34.95 -10.08 -31.34
CA MET A 78 35.74 -9.62 -32.50
C MET A 78 35.74 -10.66 -33.62
N ALA A 79 35.87 -11.95 -33.30
CA ALA A 79 35.75 -13.04 -34.26
C ALA A 79 34.36 -13.08 -34.90
N ALA A 80 33.28 -12.97 -34.11
CA ALA A 80 31.91 -12.92 -34.64
C ALA A 80 31.70 -11.75 -35.61
N ARG A 81 32.28 -10.57 -35.32
CA ARG A 81 32.25 -9.42 -36.24
C ARG A 81 33.06 -9.68 -37.51
N ALA A 82 34.23 -10.31 -37.40
CA ALA A 82 35.08 -10.64 -38.56
C ALA A 82 34.40 -11.63 -39.51
N VAL A 83 33.56 -12.54 -38.99
CA VAL A 83 32.72 -13.46 -39.78
C VAL A 83 31.50 -12.76 -40.40
N GLY A 84 31.25 -11.48 -40.08
CA GLY A 84 30.17 -10.68 -40.67
C GLY A 84 28.83 -10.79 -39.95
N LEU A 85 28.79 -11.25 -38.69
CA LEU A 85 27.53 -11.27 -37.93
C LEU A 85 27.04 -9.83 -37.66
N SER A 86 25.74 -9.62 -37.87
CA SER A 86 25.10 -8.33 -37.59
C SER A 86 25.08 -8.01 -36.10
N SER A 87 25.09 -6.72 -35.74
CA SER A 87 25.03 -6.26 -34.35
C SER A 87 23.88 -6.87 -33.53
N PRO A 88 22.63 -6.93 -34.02
CA PRO A 88 21.52 -7.57 -33.31
C PRO A 88 21.72 -9.08 -33.10
N SER A 89 22.35 -9.77 -34.07
CA SER A 89 22.66 -11.20 -33.96
C SER A 89 23.71 -11.43 -32.88
N ILE A 90 24.75 -10.60 -32.83
CA ILE A 90 25.78 -10.70 -31.78
C ILE A 90 25.19 -10.40 -30.40
N LEU A 91 24.37 -9.35 -30.31
CA LEU A 91 23.75 -8.93 -29.05
C LEU A 91 22.85 -10.04 -28.49
N SER A 92 21.97 -10.60 -29.32
CA SER A 92 21.02 -11.65 -28.89
C SER A 92 21.64 -13.02 -28.66
N ARG A 93 22.65 -13.43 -29.46
CA ARG A 93 23.22 -14.79 -29.39
C ARG A 93 24.47 -14.90 -28.51
N HIS A 94 25.20 -13.80 -28.30
CA HIS A 94 26.47 -13.82 -27.55
C HIS A 94 26.43 -12.95 -26.29
N VAL A 95 25.88 -11.74 -26.38
CA VAL A 95 25.92 -10.79 -25.25
C VAL A 95 24.83 -11.06 -24.22
N LEU A 96 23.55 -11.09 -24.63
CA LEU A 96 22.41 -11.30 -23.73
C LEU A 96 22.52 -12.62 -22.93
N PRO A 97 22.82 -13.78 -23.55
CA PRO A 97 22.94 -15.03 -22.81
C PRO A 97 24.06 -14.99 -21.77
N ASN A 98 25.16 -14.28 -22.05
CA ASN A 98 26.26 -14.13 -21.11
C ASN A 98 25.85 -13.24 -19.92
N LEU A 99 25.17 -12.12 -20.19
CA LEU A 99 24.64 -11.21 -19.18
C LEU A 99 23.57 -11.83 -18.29
N LEU A 100 22.74 -12.72 -18.85
CA LEU A 100 21.56 -13.23 -18.16
C LEU A 100 21.92 -13.94 -16.85
N SER A 101 23.06 -14.62 -16.82
CA SER A 101 23.62 -15.23 -15.61
C SER A 101 23.83 -14.18 -14.51
N THR A 102 24.54 -13.10 -14.83
CA THR A 102 24.78 -11.99 -13.88
C THR A 102 23.49 -11.28 -13.51
N LEU A 103 22.57 -11.10 -14.46
CA LEU A 103 21.27 -10.47 -14.23
C LEU A 103 20.40 -11.25 -13.24
N LEU A 104 20.45 -12.59 -13.25
CA LEU A 104 19.70 -13.41 -12.30
C LEU A 104 20.20 -13.22 -10.87
N ALA A 105 21.52 -13.16 -10.68
CA ALA A 105 22.09 -12.88 -9.37
C ALA A 105 21.80 -11.44 -8.91
N LEU A 106 21.93 -10.47 -9.82
CA LEU A 106 21.60 -9.08 -9.55
C LEU A 106 20.12 -8.93 -9.16
N ALA A 107 19.20 -9.58 -9.86
CA ALA A 107 17.78 -9.55 -9.54
C ALA A 107 17.48 -10.02 -8.11
N ALA A 108 18.19 -11.04 -7.62
CA ALA A 108 18.04 -11.50 -6.24
C ALA A 108 18.57 -10.48 -5.22
N LEU A 109 19.69 -9.80 -5.51
CA LEU A 109 20.20 -8.73 -4.66
C LEU A 109 19.23 -7.53 -4.62
N GLU A 110 18.70 -7.16 -5.78
CA GLU A 110 17.70 -6.09 -5.93
C GLU A 110 16.41 -6.38 -5.17
N MET A 111 15.96 -7.64 -5.08
CA MET A 111 14.80 -8.00 -4.24
C MET A 111 15.01 -7.61 -2.78
N GLY A 112 16.22 -7.79 -2.25
CA GLY A 112 16.57 -7.35 -0.89
C GLY A 112 16.55 -5.83 -0.75
N ALA A 113 17.11 -5.10 -1.72
CA ALA A 113 17.12 -3.63 -1.72
C ALA A 113 15.70 -3.05 -1.80
N VAL A 114 14.86 -3.60 -2.69
CA VAL A 114 13.45 -3.20 -2.85
C VAL A 114 12.65 -3.47 -1.57
N LEU A 115 12.87 -4.60 -0.89
CA LEU A 115 12.22 -4.88 0.39
C LEU A 115 12.64 -3.91 1.48
N LEU A 116 13.92 -3.53 1.54
CA LEU A 116 14.39 -2.52 2.49
C LEU A 116 13.69 -1.17 2.23
N LEU A 117 13.66 -0.74 0.97
CA LEU A 117 12.98 0.48 0.55
C LEU A 117 11.46 0.44 0.85
N LEU A 118 10.82 -0.72 0.72
CA LEU A 118 9.42 -0.91 1.10
C LEU A 118 9.23 -0.76 2.63
N GLY A 119 10.16 -1.27 3.42
CA GLY A 119 10.18 -1.07 4.88
C GLY A 119 10.37 0.39 5.28
N GLU A 120 11.26 1.12 4.60
CA GLU A 120 11.46 2.56 4.78
C GLU A 120 10.20 3.37 4.47
N LEU A 121 9.53 3.07 3.35
CA LEU A 121 8.24 3.68 3.00
C LEU A 121 7.17 3.38 4.05
N GLY A 122 7.09 2.13 4.51
CA GLY A 122 6.17 1.71 5.57
C GLY A 122 6.40 2.47 6.87
N PHE A 123 7.67 2.70 7.26
CA PHE A 123 8.02 3.52 8.42
C PHE A 123 7.58 4.99 8.27
N LEU A 124 7.58 5.51 7.05
CA LEU A 124 7.02 6.83 6.71
C LEU A 124 5.49 6.85 6.55
N HIS A 125 4.79 5.77 6.94
CA HIS A 125 3.34 5.59 6.78
C HIS A 125 2.87 5.61 5.34
N ILE A 126 3.73 5.19 4.40
CA ILE A 126 3.41 5.03 2.98
C ILE A 126 3.32 3.53 2.71
N PHE A 127 2.11 3.01 2.83
CA PHE A 127 1.82 1.58 2.66
C PHE A 127 0.96 1.30 1.43
N ILE A 128 1.04 0.05 0.98
CA ILE A 128 0.35 -0.48 -0.19
C ILE A 128 -1.17 -0.33 -0.04
N GLY A 129 -1.85 0.20 -1.07
CA GLY A 129 -3.31 0.45 -1.04
C GLY A 129 -3.68 1.78 -0.39
N GLY A 130 -2.71 2.43 0.23
CA GLY A 130 -2.96 3.55 1.10
C GLY A 130 -3.68 3.07 2.34
N GLY A 131 -4.04 4.02 3.18
CA GLY A 131 -4.75 3.73 4.40
C GLY A 131 -5.62 4.89 4.76
N ARG A 132 -6.42 4.65 5.78
CA ARG A 132 -7.33 5.64 6.31
C ARG A 132 -6.75 6.18 7.58
N THR A 133 -6.48 7.47 7.61
CA THR A 133 -6.21 8.20 8.84
C THR A 133 -7.53 8.51 9.50
N GLY A 134 -7.79 7.88 10.64
CA GLY A 134 -8.89 8.26 11.52
C GLY A 134 -8.33 8.96 12.75
N PHE A 135 -8.92 10.08 13.14
CA PHE A 135 -8.63 10.68 14.43
C PHE A 135 -9.41 9.91 15.51
N SER A 136 -8.70 9.32 16.48
CA SER A 136 -9.34 8.72 17.63
C SER A 136 -9.53 9.77 18.70
N TRP A 137 -10.77 10.24 18.86
CA TRP A 137 -11.15 11.20 19.90
C TRP A 137 -10.98 10.65 21.33
N ALA A 138 -10.89 9.32 21.50
CA ALA A 138 -10.68 8.70 22.80
C ALA A 138 -9.22 8.74 23.28
N THR A 139 -8.26 8.64 22.36
CA THR A 139 -6.82 8.70 22.68
C THR A 139 -6.14 10.00 22.22
N PHE A 140 -6.87 10.90 21.56
CA PHE A 140 -6.32 12.09 20.89
C PHE A 140 -5.16 11.76 19.94
N GLU A 141 -5.28 10.63 19.23
CA GLU A 141 -4.25 10.11 18.34
C GLU A 141 -4.77 9.92 16.92
N VAL A 142 -3.97 10.31 15.93
CA VAL A 142 -4.19 9.96 14.53
C VAL A 142 -3.80 8.49 14.35
N ARG A 143 -4.79 7.65 14.04
CA ARG A 143 -4.58 6.23 13.78
C ARG A 143 -4.64 5.96 12.29
N HIS A 144 -3.61 5.29 11.78
CA HIS A 144 -3.54 4.85 10.40
C HIS A 144 -4.07 3.41 10.32
N TYR A 145 -5.18 3.22 9.63
CA TYR A 145 -5.72 1.91 9.30
C TYR A 145 -5.23 1.51 7.90
N PHE A 146 -4.66 0.32 7.78
CA PHE A 146 -4.21 -0.26 6.51
C PHE A 146 -5.14 -1.39 6.12
N ASP A 147 -5.65 -1.36 4.90
CA ASP A 147 -6.61 -2.37 4.40
C ASP A 147 -5.88 -3.57 3.77
N VAL A 148 -4.59 -3.41 3.45
CA VAL A 148 -3.74 -4.46 2.86
C VAL A 148 -2.75 -4.96 3.92
N PRO A 149 -2.68 -6.27 4.19
CA PRO A 149 -1.68 -6.82 5.10
C PRO A 149 -0.27 -6.66 4.49
N ASP A 150 0.47 -5.67 4.98
CA ASP A 150 1.82 -5.32 4.54
C ASP A 150 2.77 -5.22 5.76
N TRP A 151 3.95 -5.84 5.65
CA TRP A 151 4.94 -5.80 6.75
C TRP A 151 5.45 -4.39 7.01
N GLY A 152 5.54 -3.54 5.98
CA GLY A 152 5.94 -2.14 6.13
C GLY A 152 4.94 -1.36 7.00
N ALA A 153 3.64 -1.49 6.71
CA ALA A 153 2.56 -0.92 7.50
C ALA A 153 2.56 -1.44 8.95
N MET A 154 2.79 -2.74 9.14
CA MET A 154 2.89 -3.35 10.48
C MET A 154 4.06 -2.75 11.26
N LEU A 155 5.23 -2.60 10.64
CA LEU A 155 6.41 -2.03 11.30
C LEU A 155 6.22 -0.55 11.64
N GLY A 156 5.71 0.24 10.67
CA GLY A 156 5.47 1.68 10.85
C GLY A 156 4.42 2.00 11.92
N SER A 157 3.42 1.14 12.11
CA SER A 157 2.38 1.33 13.14
C SER A 157 2.75 0.78 14.51
N SER A 158 3.70 -0.16 14.60
CA SER A 158 4.03 -0.87 15.84
C SER A 158 5.28 -0.36 16.57
N TRP A 159 6.19 0.36 15.92
CA TRP A 159 7.48 0.72 16.52
C TRP A 159 7.38 1.50 17.83
N ARG A 160 6.34 2.33 18.02
CA ARG A 160 6.11 3.08 19.26
C ARG A 160 5.84 2.19 20.47
N TRP A 161 5.31 0.99 20.21
CA TRP A 161 5.01 -0.01 21.23
C TRP A 161 6.23 -0.83 21.65
N PHE A 162 7.41 -0.58 21.08
CA PHE A 162 8.62 -1.37 21.38
C PHE A 162 8.93 -1.47 22.88
N ARG A 163 8.69 -0.40 23.66
CA ARG A 163 8.92 -0.40 25.11
C ARG A 163 7.90 -1.23 25.89
N SER A 164 6.63 -1.23 25.47
CA SER A 164 5.54 -1.89 26.20
C SER A 164 5.34 -3.32 25.74
N TYR A 165 5.39 -3.56 24.44
CA TYR A 165 5.14 -4.83 23.77
C TYR A 165 6.20 -5.06 22.69
N PRO A 166 7.45 -5.41 23.06
CA PRO A 166 8.56 -5.51 22.12
C PRO A 166 8.33 -6.53 21.00
N TRP A 167 7.60 -7.62 21.28
CA TRP A 167 7.26 -8.63 20.27
C TRP A 167 6.42 -8.08 19.11
N PHE A 168 5.67 -7.00 19.32
CA PHE A 168 4.75 -6.46 18.33
C PHE A 168 5.49 -5.86 17.11
N PRO A 169 6.47 -4.94 17.25
CA PRO A 169 7.34 -4.52 16.14
C PRO A 169 8.44 -5.53 15.78
N MET A 170 8.87 -6.40 16.70
CA MET A 170 9.91 -7.38 16.39
C MET A 170 9.47 -8.43 15.36
N ALA A 171 8.20 -8.83 15.37
CA ALA A 171 7.69 -9.81 14.42
C ALA A 171 7.84 -9.37 12.93
N PRO A 172 7.32 -8.21 12.49
CA PRO A 172 7.53 -7.74 11.12
C PRO A 172 9.00 -7.37 10.85
N ALA A 173 9.74 -6.85 11.84
CA ALA A 173 11.17 -6.56 11.67
C ALA A 173 12.00 -7.82 11.38
N LEU A 174 11.72 -8.92 12.10
CA LEU A 174 12.40 -10.19 11.89
C LEU A 174 12.02 -10.81 10.54
N ALA A 175 10.77 -10.67 10.10
CA ALA A 175 10.34 -11.11 8.77
C ALA A 175 11.12 -10.38 7.66
N PHE A 176 11.25 -9.05 7.75
CA PHE A 176 12.11 -8.27 6.85
C PHE A 176 13.56 -8.73 6.91
N PHE A 177 14.12 -8.87 8.11
CA PHE A 177 15.51 -9.29 8.29
C PHE A 177 15.79 -10.64 7.62
N VAL A 178 14.97 -11.66 7.89
CA VAL A 178 15.14 -13.00 7.32
C VAL A 178 14.96 -12.97 5.80
N ALA A 179 13.97 -12.24 5.29
CA ALA A 179 13.73 -12.14 3.86
C ALA A 179 14.89 -11.43 3.14
N ILE A 180 15.30 -10.25 3.61
CA ILE A 180 16.40 -9.47 3.02
C ILE A 180 17.71 -10.26 3.08
N LEU A 181 18.00 -10.89 4.23
CA LEU A 181 19.19 -11.74 4.37
C LEU A 181 19.13 -12.93 3.42
N GLY A 182 17.97 -13.59 3.30
CA GLY A 182 17.75 -14.71 2.39
C GLY A 182 17.99 -14.32 0.93
N PHE A 183 17.43 -13.21 0.47
CA PHE A 183 17.63 -12.69 -0.88
C PHE A 183 19.09 -12.31 -1.16
N ASN A 184 19.76 -11.64 -0.22
CA ASN A 184 21.16 -11.30 -0.34
C ASN A 184 22.06 -12.53 -0.41
N LEU A 185 21.92 -13.46 0.54
CA LEU A 185 22.70 -14.70 0.56
C LEU A 185 22.46 -15.56 -0.68
N PHE A 186 21.20 -15.64 -1.14
CA PHE A 186 20.85 -16.33 -2.37
C PHE A 186 21.48 -15.66 -3.59
N GLY A 187 21.41 -14.33 -3.70
CA GLY A 187 22.02 -13.56 -4.79
C GLY A 187 23.53 -13.73 -4.86
N TYR A 188 24.23 -13.56 -3.73
CA TYR A 188 25.68 -13.79 -3.65
C TYR A 188 26.06 -15.25 -3.94
N GLY A 189 25.27 -16.20 -3.42
CA GLY A 189 25.47 -17.63 -3.70
C GLY A 189 25.33 -17.95 -5.19
N LEU A 190 24.29 -17.39 -5.83
CA LEU A 190 24.03 -17.56 -7.26
C LEU A 190 25.13 -16.90 -8.10
N GLN A 191 25.56 -15.69 -7.75
CA GLN A 191 26.67 -15.01 -8.42
C GLN A 191 27.94 -15.85 -8.37
N ARG A 192 28.33 -16.31 -7.18
CA ARG A 192 29.54 -17.12 -6.97
C ARG A 192 29.46 -18.46 -7.69
N PHE A 193 28.27 -19.07 -7.76
CA PHE A 193 28.05 -20.32 -8.48
C PHE A 193 28.25 -20.15 -10.00
N ILE A 194 27.77 -19.04 -10.55
CA ILE A 194 27.90 -18.70 -11.97
C ILE A 194 29.36 -18.35 -12.31
N GLU A 195 30.02 -17.51 -11.50
CA GLU A 195 31.41 -17.07 -11.73
C GLU A 195 32.41 -18.24 -11.71
N ARG A 196 32.17 -19.27 -10.89
CA ARG A 196 33.01 -20.48 -10.80
C ARG A 196 32.87 -21.43 -11.98
N GLY A 197 32.12 -21.08 -13.02
CA GLY A 197 32.04 -21.84 -14.28
C GLY A 197 31.29 -23.17 -14.18
N ARG A 198 30.60 -23.45 -13.07
CA ARG A 198 29.78 -24.68 -12.90
C ARG A 198 28.47 -24.63 -13.69
N PHE A 199 28.09 -23.45 -14.16
CA PHE A 199 26.89 -23.23 -14.95
C PHE A 199 27.25 -22.38 -16.17
N HIS A 200 27.29 -23.00 -17.35
CA HIS A 200 27.28 -22.28 -18.62
C HIS A 200 25.83 -22.29 -19.11
N PRO A 201 25.06 -21.21 -18.89
CA PRO A 201 23.71 -21.18 -19.39
C PRO A 201 23.76 -21.18 -20.92
N SER A 202 23.40 -22.31 -21.52
CA SER A 202 22.90 -22.28 -22.89
C SER A 202 21.58 -21.53 -22.87
N GLY A 203 21.24 -20.78 -23.93
CA GLY A 203 20.02 -19.97 -23.94
C GLY A 203 18.76 -20.75 -23.50
N TRP A 204 18.74 -22.06 -23.77
CA TRP A 204 17.65 -22.96 -23.40
C TRP A 204 17.56 -23.29 -21.91
N SER A 205 18.69 -23.41 -21.19
CA SER A 205 18.64 -23.68 -19.75
C SER A 205 18.09 -22.48 -18.97
N VAL A 206 18.30 -21.26 -19.47
CA VAL A 206 17.74 -20.07 -18.83
C VAL A 206 16.26 -19.89 -19.14
N VAL A 207 15.83 -20.14 -20.37
CA VAL A 207 14.39 -20.15 -20.69
C VAL A 207 13.66 -21.15 -19.80
N ARG A 208 14.21 -22.36 -19.62
CA ARG A 208 13.66 -23.35 -18.69
C ARG A 208 13.61 -22.84 -17.25
N PHE A 209 14.68 -22.20 -16.76
CA PHE A 209 14.70 -21.61 -15.42
C PHE A 209 13.61 -20.55 -15.25
N LEU A 210 13.51 -19.60 -16.19
CA LEU A 210 12.50 -18.54 -16.18
C LEU A 210 11.09 -19.12 -16.25
N LEU A 211 10.87 -20.17 -17.05
CA LEU A 211 9.59 -20.87 -17.11
C LEU A 211 9.24 -21.55 -15.78
N VAL A 212 10.21 -22.21 -15.13
CA VAL A 212 10.00 -22.80 -13.81
C VAL A 212 9.66 -21.73 -12.78
N VAL A 213 10.38 -20.61 -12.76
CA VAL A 213 10.08 -19.48 -11.88
C VAL A 213 8.69 -18.91 -12.17
N ALA A 214 8.33 -18.70 -13.44
CA ALA A 214 7.01 -18.23 -13.83
C ALA A 214 5.90 -19.21 -13.40
N LEU A 215 6.10 -20.51 -13.59
CA LEU A 215 5.19 -21.56 -13.12
C LEU A 215 5.05 -21.56 -11.61
N LEU A 216 6.15 -21.39 -10.86
CA LEU A 216 6.12 -21.29 -9.41
C LEU A 216 5.37 -20.03 -8.96
N LEU A 217 5.59 -18.89 -9.60
CA LEU A 217 4.88 -17.64 -9.28
C LEU A 217 3.39 -17.73 -9.62
N LEU A 218 3.03 -18.31 -10.77
CA LEU A 218 1.64 -18.55 -11.15
C LEU A 218 0.96 -19.55 -10.20
N GLY A 219 1.67 -20.62 -9.83
CA GLY A 219 1.21 -21.61 -8.86
C GLY A 219 0.99 -21.00 -7.48
N ALA A 220 1.96 -20.22 -6.99
CA ALA A 220 1.86 -19.49 -5.72
C ALA A 220 0.70 -18.50 -5.74
N ARG A 221 0.53 -17.74 -6.84
CA ARG A 221 -0.61 -16.83 -7.01
C ARG A 221 -1.93 -17.58 -6.99
N ALA A 222 -2.05 -18.70 -7.72
CA ALA A 222 -3.25 -19.51 -7.73
C ALA A 222 -3.55 -20.10 -6.35
N LEU A 223 -2.53 -20.54 -5.62
CA LEU A 223 -2.65 -21.00 -4.23
C LEU A 223 -3.16 -19.88 -3.32
N LEU A 224 -2.55 -18.70 -3.37
CA LEU A 224 -2.94 -17.55 -2.55
C LEU A 224 -4.38 -17.09 -2.87
N GLN A 225 -4.76 -17.07 -4.14
CA GLN A 225 -6.12 -16.71 -4.59
C GLN A 225 -7.19 -17.73 -4.21
N ASN A 226 -6.82 -18.98 -3.93
CA ASN A 226 -7.77 -20.05 -3.61
C ASN A 226 -7.78 -20.46 -2.13
N ALA A 227 -6.66 -20.31 -1.44
CA ALA A 227 -6.46 -20.74 -0.05
C ALA A 227 -6.36 -19.56 0.94
N GLY A 228 -6.13 -18.33 0.46
CA GLY A 228 -5.99 -17.16 1.32
C GLY A 228 -7.30 -16.66 1.89
N ILE A 229 -7.21 -15.77 2.89
CA ILE A 229 -8.36 -15.06 3.49
C ILE A 229 -9.12 -14.28 2.40
N GLU A 230 -8.42 -13.71 1.43
CA GLU A 230 -9.05 -13.08 0.25
C GLU A 230 -9.94 -14.06 -0.53
N ALA A 231 -9.58 -15.33 -0.65
CA ALA A 231 -10.38 -16.33 -1.36
C ALA A 231 -11.69 -16.65 -0.62
N GLN A 232 -11.61 -16.69 0.72
CA GLN A 232 -12.77 -16.86 1.60
C GLN A 232 -13.68 -15.63 1.51
N LEU A 233 -13.11 -14.43 1.62
CA LEU A 233 -13.83 -13.16 1.53
C LEU A 233 -14.36 -12.89 0.12
N ALA A 234 -13.70 -13.33 -0.94
CA ALA A 234 -14.17 -13.16 -2.32
C ALA A 234 -15.41 -13.99 -2.63
N ARG A 235 -15.66 -15.08 -1.89
CA ARG A 235 -16.95 -15.79 -1.96
C ARG A 235 -18.05 -14.97 -1.30
N LEU A 236 -17.78 -14.42 -0.11
CA LEU A 236 -18.69 -13.51 0.60
C LEU A 236 -19.00 -12.25 -0.22
N ALA A 237 -17.98 -11.62 -0.80
CA ALA A 237 -18.14 -10.43 -1.64
C ALA A 237 -18.95 -10.73 -2.92
N ARG A 238 -18.84 -11.95 -3.48
CA ARG A 238 -19.69 -12.38 -4.61
C ARG A 238 -21.13 -12.65 -4.22
N GLN A 239 -21.40 -12.86 -2.94
CA GLN A 239 -22.77 -12.96 -2.40
C GLN A 239 -23.34 -11.57 -2.06
N PHE A 240 -22.58 -10.49 -2.22
CA PHE A 240 -23.09 -9.14 -2.03
C PHE A 240 -24.13 -8.83 -3.12
N ASP A 241 -25.36 -8.59 -2.69
CA ASP A 241 -26.48 -8.23 -3.54
C ASP A 241 -26.69 -6.71 -3.46
N VAL A 242 -26.44 -6.03 -4.57
CA VAL A 242 -26.52 -4.57 -4.68
C VAL A 242 -27.97 -4.09 -4.52
N ASP A 243 -28.93 -4.84 -5.05
CA ASP A 243 -30.34 -4.46 -5.01
C ASP A 243 -30.86 -4.57 -3.58
N ARG A 244 -30.53 -5.68 -2.89
CA ARG A 244 -30.81 -5.84 -1.46
C ARG A 244 -30.19 -4.72 -0.62
N ALA A 245 -28.91 -4.39 -0.87
CA ALA A 245 -28.25 -3.32 -0.13
C ALA A 245 -28.91 -1.96 -0.38
N TRP A 246 -29.44 -1.72 -1.58
CA TRP A 246 -30.23 -0.52 -1.87
C TRP A 246 -31.58 -0.52 -1.14
N ASP A 247 -32.26 -1.66 -1.03
CA ASP A 247 -33.49 -1.78 -0.26
C ASP A 247 -33.24 -1.49 1.23
N ASP A 248 -32.14 -2.01 1.79
CA ASP A 248 -31.71 -1.73 3.16
C ASP A 248 -31.46 -0.23 3.37
N ILE A 249 -30.75 0.42 2.44
CA ILE A 249 -30.49 1.86 2.50
C ILE A 249 -31.81 2.64 2.38
N ALA A 250 -32.67 2.26 1.43
CA ALA A 250 -33.94 2.93 1.17
C ALA A 250 -34.83 2.87 2.41
N TYR A 251 -34.93 1.72 3.08
CA TYR A 251 -35.67 1.57 4.33
C TYR A 251 -35.05 2.41 5.45
N LEU A 252 -33.74 2.28 5.68
CA LEU A 252 -33.03 2.94 6.78
C LEU A 252 -32.90 4.47 6.63
N THR A 253 -33.24 5.01 5.46
CA THR A 253 -33.21 6.45 5.17
C THR A 253 -34.59 7.08 4.97
N GLN A 254 -35.67 6.32 5.23
CA GLN A 254 -37.02 6.86 5.17
C GLN A 254 -37.20 8.08 6.09
N PRO A 255 -37.94 9.11 5.66
CA PRO A 255 -38.23 10.29 6.50
C PRO A 255 -38.87 9.94 7.84
N GLU A 256 -39.63 8.85 7.90
CA GLU A 256 -40.31 8.31 9.08
C GLU A 256 -39.34 7.88 10.19
N LEU A 257 -38.09 7.58 9.87
CA LEU A 257 -37.06 7.19 10.84
C LEU A 257 -36.36 8.40 11.50
N GLN A 258 -36.67 9.63 11.08
CA GLN A 258 -36.28 10.89 11.73
C GLN A 258 -34.82 10.98 12.22
N GLY A 259 -33.88 10.38 11.50
CA GLY A 259 -32.46 10.38 11.87
C GLY A 259 -32.05 9.43 13.00
N ARG A 260 -33.00 8.66 13.59
CA ARG A 260 -32.76 7.58 14.57
C ARG A 260 -31.93 8.02 15.79
N PRO A 261 -32.35 9.05 16.53
CA PRO A 261 -31.64 9.46 17.74
C PRO A 261 -31.59 8.32 18.77
N SER A 262 -30.49 8.21 19.52
CA SER A 262 -30.32 7.14 20.49
C SER A 262 -31.44 7.14 21.54
N GLY A 263 -32.08 5.99 21.74
CA GLY A 263 -33.18 5.82 22.69
C GLY A 263 -34.56 6.19 22.17
N SER A 264 -34.69 6.58 20.89
CA SER A 264 -36.01 6.85 20.28
C SER A 264 -36.70 5.59 19.76
N ASP A 265 -38.01 5.69 19.53
CA ASP A 265 -38.80 4.62 18.93
C ASP A 265 -38.33 4.33 17.50
N GLU A 266 -37.89 5.34 16.76
CA GLU A 266 -37.35 5.20 15.39
C GLU A 266 -36.03 4.43 15.36
N ALA A 267 -35.14 4.68 16.34
CA ALA A 267 -33.93 3.89 16.48
C ALA A 267 -34.24 2.43 16.80
N THR A 268 -35.28 2.19 17.61
CA THR A 268 -35.76 0.84 17.93
C THR A 268 -36.35 0.15 16.69
N LYS A 269 -37.14 0.85 15.87
CA LYS A 269 -37.67 0.34 14.59
C LYS A 269 -36.55 -0.02 13.61
N ALA A 270 -35.55 0.86 13.45
CA ALA A 270 -34.41 0.59 12.59
C ALA A 270 -33.60 -0.63 13.07
N ALA A 271 -33.42 -0.76 14.39
CA ALA A 271 -32.76 -1.93 14.96
C ALA A 271 -33.59 -3.21 14.73
N ALA A 272 -34.91 -3.18 14.91
CA ALA A 272 -35.79 -4.31 14.61
C ALA A 272 -35.73 -4.74 13.13
N TYR A 273 -35.64 -3.79 12.21
CA TYR A 273 -35.42 -4.09 10.80
C TYR A 273 -34.10 -4.82 10.55
N ILE A 274 -33.00 -4.33 11.13
CA ILE A 274 -31.69 -5.00 11.03
C ILE A 274 -31.75 -6.42 11.60
N VAL A 275 -32.44 -6.62 12.71
CA VAL A 275 -32.69 -7.95 13.28
C VAL A 275 -33.43 -8.84 12.30
N SER A 276 -34.47 -8.35 11.63
CA SER A 276 -35.19 -9.12 10.61
C SER A 276 -34.28 -9.54 9.45
N GLN A 277 -33.31 -8.68 9.08
CA GLN A 277 -32.31 -9.01 8.05
C GLN A 277 -31.32 -10.09 8.53
N PHE A 278 -30.96 -10.09 9.82
CA PHE A 278 -30.11 -11.12 10.42
C PHE A 278 -30.82 -12.48 10.48
N GLU A 279 -32.09 -12.48 10.85
CA GLU A 279 -32.92 -13.69 10.87
C GLU A 279 -33.10 -14.27 9.47
N GLN A 280 -33.40 -13.43 8.47
CA GLN A 280 -33.49 -13.85 7.06
C GLN A 280 -32.16 -14.40 6.53
N ALA A 281 -31.03 -13.88 7.03
CA ALA A 281 -29.71 -14.41 6.71
C ALA A 281 -29.35 -15.70 7.47
N GLY A 282 -30.23 -16.19 8.37
CA GLY A 282 -30.00 -17.39 9.17
C GLY A 282 -28.89 -17.24 10.20
N LEU A 283 -28.60 -16.00 10.62
CA LEU A 283 -27.66 -15.77 11.71
C LEU A 283 -28.26 -16.27 13.03
N THR A 284 -27.40 -16.50 14.01
CA THR A 284 -27.81 -16.84 15.38
C THR A 284 -27.31 -15.77 16.34
N PRO A 285 -28.15 -15.34 17.30
CA PRO A 285 -27.76 -14.36 18.31
C PRO A 285 -26.67 -14.95 19.22
N VAL A 286 -25.70 -14.11 19.60
CA VAL A 286 -24.55 -14.51 20.43
C VAL A 286 -24.72 -14.10 21.90
N THR A 287 -25.76 -13.34 22.23
CA THR A 287 -26.02 -12.91 23.60
C THR A 287 -26.62 -14.05 24.43
N ARG A 288 -26.48 -13.95 25.76
CA ARG A 288 -26.94 -14.98 26.71
C ARG A 288 -28.46 -15.17 26.75
N ASP A 289 -29.20 -14.17 26.29
CA ASP A 289 -30.65 -14.11 26.23
C ASP A 289 -31.21 -14.47 24.85
N GLU A 290 -30.38 -15.02 23.95
CA GLU A 290 -30.76 -15.37 22.58
C GLU A 290 -31.37 -14.18 21.80
N SER A 291 -30.94 -12.97 22.15
CA SER A 291 -31.39 -11.73 21.56
C SER A 291 -30.35 -11.18 20.59
N TYR A 292 -30.80 -10.50 19.53
CA TYR A 292 -29.88 -9.71 18.71
C TYR A 292 -29.56 -8.34 19.33
N PHE A 293 -30.25 -7.98 20.41
CA PHE A 293 -30.09 -6.69 21.07
C PHE A 293 -29.04 -6.75 22.18
N GLN A 294 -28.24 -5.70 22.24
CA GLN A 294 -27.40 -5.40 23.39
C GLN A 294 -27.72 -4.00 23.90
N ASN A 295 -28.27 -3.94 25.11
CA ASN A 295 -28.74 -2.69 25.69
C ASN A 295 -27.63 -2.01 26.50
N TYR A 296 -27.42 -0.73 26.24
CA TYR A 296 -26.50 0.12 26.97
C TYR A 296 -27.28 1.32 27.52
N ILE A 297 -27.14 1.59 28.82
CA ILE A 297 -27.73 2.77 29.45
C ILE A 297 -26.68 3.87 29.46
N GLY A 298 -27.00 5.01 28.84
CA GLY A 298 -26.15 6.19 28.85
C GLY A 298 -26.99 7.46 28.73
N THR A 299 -26.56 8.53 29.40
CA THR A 299 -27.20 9.84 29.30
C THR A 299 -26.66 10.58 28.08
N ARG A 300 -27.53 11.01 27.17
CA ARG A 300 -27.18 11.86 26.03
C ARG A 300 -28.02 13.13 26.03
N GLY A 301 -27.41 14.25 25.66
CA GLY A 301 -28.12 15.49 25.38
C GLY A 301 -28.79 15.42 24.02
N GLN A 302 -30.05 15.81 23.93
CA GLN A 302 -30.76 16.03 22.67
C GLN A 302 -30.77 17.52 22.35
N VAL A 303 -30.39 17.88 21.12
CA VAL A 303 -30.49 19.27 20.65
C VAL A 303 -31.96 19.56 20.37
N THR A 304 -32.59 20.40 21.20
CA THR A 304 -34.02 20.76 21.09
C THR A 304 -34.26 22.06 20.32
N ALA A 305 -33.22 22.87 20.13
CA ALA A 305 -33.26 24.11 19.36
C ALA A 305 -31.89 24.42 18.77
N ALA A 306 -31.85 25.34 17.79
CA ALA A 306 -30.59 25.83 17.25
C ALA A 306 -29.70 26.38 18.39
N PRO A 307 -28.40 26.03 18.43
CA PRO A 307 -27.49 26.53 19.44
C PRO A 307 -27.46 28.06 19.41
N ALA A 308 -27.55 28.71 20.57
CA ALA A 308 -27.36 30.15 20.67
C ALA A 308 -26.35 30.47 21.78
N LEU A 309 -25.41 31.37 21.50
CA LEU A 309 -24.56 31.96 22.53
C LEU A 309 -25.23 33.23 23.02
N GLU A 310 -25.65 33.22 24.29
CA GLU A 310 -26.23 34.38 24.96
C GLU A 310 -25.21 34.95 25.96
N VAL A 311 -24.79 36.21 25.75
CA VAL A 311 -23.95 36.95 26.70
C VAL A 311 -24.87 37.79 27.57
N LEU A 312 -24.85 37.54 28.88
CA LEU A 312 -25.62 38.29 29.87
C LEU A 312 -24.72 39.35 30.51
N GLY A 313 -25.26 40.55 30.75
CA GLY A 313 -24.63 41.59 31.55
C GLY A 313 -24.59 41.24 33.04
N ALA A 314 -23.89 42.03 33.85
CA ALA A 314 -23.82 41.85 35.29
C ALA A 314 -25.18 41.98 36.01
N ASP A 315 -26.17 42.56 35.35
CA ASP A 315 -27.57 42.67 35.77
C ASP A 315 -28.44 41.47 35.32
N GLY A 316 -27.83 40.47 34.68
CA GLY A 316 -28.51 39.29 34.15
C GLY A 316 -29.29 39.54 32.87
N LYS A 317 -29.23 40.73 32.28
CA LYS A 317 -29.93 41.04 31.03
C LYS A 317 -29.12 40.60 29.82
N LEU A 318 -29.82 40.11 28.80
CA LEU A 318 -29.24 39.70 27.53
C LEU A 318 -28.59 40.90 26.82
N GLN A 319 -27.28 40.85 26.61
CA GLN A 319 -26.50 41.86 25.88
C GLN A 319 -26.20 41.45 24.44
N LEU A 320 -25.98 40.16 24.20
CA LEU A 320 -25.67 39.65 22.86
C LEU A 320 -26.26 38.25 22.70
N ARG A 321 -26.89 37.98 21.55
CA ARG A 321 -27.33 36.64 21.16
C ARG A 321 -26.78 36.31 19.78
N LEU A 322 -25.92 35.31 19.70
CA LEU A 322 -25.39 34.79 18.44
C LEU A 322 -26.08 33.47 18.10
N THR A 323 -26.71 33.40 16.93
CA THR A 323 -27.42 32.20 16.44
C THR A 323 -26.72 31.52 15.25
N ASN A 324 -25.87 32.25 14.52
CA ASN A 324 -25.13 31.73 13.37
C ASN A 324 -23.68 31.38 13.74
N GLY A 325 -23.18 30.23 13.29
CA GLY A 325 -21.81 29.77 13.56
C GLY A 325 -21.58 29.17 14.95
N VAL A 326 -22.64 28.97 15.75
CA VAL A 326 -22.58 28.24 17.01
C VAL A 326 -22.84 26.77 16.72
N SER A 327 -21.79 25.95 16.76
CA SER A 327 -21.90 24.49 16.67
C SER A 327 -22.00 23.91 18.08
N LEU A 328 -23.04 23.11 18.35
CA LEU A 328 -23.08 22.22 19.51
C LEU A 328 -22.67 20.83 19.04
N ASP A 329 -21.51 20.36 19.47
CA ASP A 329 -21.19 18.94 19.39
C ASP A 329 -21.85 18.25 20.61
N PRO A 330 -22.85 17.37 20.42
CA PRO A 330 -23.48 16.66 21.52
C PRO A 330 -22.53 15.69 22.26
N TRP A 331 -21.29 15.54 21.77
CA TRP A 331 -20.21 14.74 22.35
C TRP A 331 -19.04 15.59 22.87
N GLN A 332 -18.99 16.87 22.53
CA GLN A 332 -18.08 17.88 23.09
C GLN A 332 -18.89 19.13 23.42
N ALA A 333 -19.31 19.23 24.68
CA ALA A 333 -19.83 20.51 25.17
C ALA A 333 -18.72 21.57 25.00
N PHE A 334 -18.99 22.60 24.18
CA PHE A 334 -18.16 23.79 23.91
C PHE A 334 -17.04 23.65 22.87
N ASN A 335 -17.38 23.80 21.58
CA ASN A 335 -16.46 24.35 20.57
C ASN A 335 -17.27 25.17 19.54
N ALA A 336 -17.20 26.50 19.62
CA ALA A 336 -17.81 27.40 18.65
C ALA A 336 -16.71 28.01 17.77
N GLU A 337 -16.64 27.60 16.49
CA GLU A 337 -15.87 28.28 15.45
C GLU A 337 -16.87 28.97 14.50
N GLY A 338 -17.07 30.28 14.67
CA GLY A 338 -17.98 31.08 13.85
C GLY A 338 -17.46 32.50 13.65
N SER A 339 -17.54 32.99 12.41
CA SER A 339 -17.14 34.34 12.01
C SER A 339 -18.10 35.42 12.51
N ARG A 340 -17.55 36.56 12.95
CA ARG A 340 -18.28 37.74 13.42
C ARG A 340 -18.84 38.54 12.24
N GLU A 341 -20.16 38.58 12.11
CA GLU A 341 -20.85 39.72 11.51
C GLU A 341 -21.77 40.29 12.60
N ALA A 342 -21.32 41.36 13.26
CA ALA A 342 -22.15 42.15 14.14
C ALA A 342 -21.99 43.61 13.75
N GLU A 343 -23.06 44.18 13.21
CA GLU A 343 -23.25 45.62 13.11
C GLU A 343 -23.57 46.12 14.53
N LEU A 344 -22.71 46.98 15.08
CA LEU A 344 -22.91 47.61 16.38
C LEU A 344 -24.00 48.68 16.25
N VAL A 345 -25.06 48.57 17.06
CA VAL A 345 -25.93 49.70 17.43
C VAL A 345 -25.73 50.01 18.90
#